data_AF-A0A182E0W9-F1
#
_entry.id   AF-A0A182E0W9-F1
#
_cell.length_a   1.000
_cell.length_b   1.000
_cell.length_c   1.000
_cell.angle_alpha   90.00
_cell.angle_beta   90.00
_cell.angle_gamma   90.00
#
_symmetry.space_group_name_H-M   'P 1'
#
loop_
_entity.id
_entity.type
_entity.pdbx_description
1 polymer ?
#
loop_
_entity_poly.entity_id
_entity_poly.type
_entity_poly.pdbx_seq_one_letter_code
_entity_poly.pdbx_strand_id
1 'polypeptide(L)'
;MPGLSLLSQTEVAKLCPTERAFCLIKALQGQCYGNSVKAETLKRTCSCACDAVHFDRIQSCCRTVGRQEMEFCLPLCRYNTTLDELNTGLGYKCVSQLTIWAYCAADVTDNTACCEQRGIAPECLSFCKGDVPTCDLQSLFTYQPCLRYIETITHCHMKNLSSVPRWNPEWTGRCEWDGSD
;
A
#
# COMPACT_ATOMS: atom_id res chain seq x y z
N MET A 1 -14.07 -8.50 15.20
CA MET A 1 -14.60 -8.28 13.83
C MET A 1 -13.47 -7.65 13.03
N PRO A 2 -12.94 -8.29 11.97
CA PRO A 2 -11.84 -7.72 11.20
C PRO A 2 -12.45 -6.71 10.22
N GLY A 3 -12.23 -5.43 10.45
CA GLY A 3 -12.85 -4.40 9.60
C GLY A 3 -12.65 -2.94 10.02
N LEU A 4 -12.00 -2.68 11.16
CA LEU A 4 -11.52 -1.35 11.52
C LEU A 4 -9.98 -1.38 11.61
N SER A 5 -9.36 -0.23 11.36
CA SER A 5 -7.98 0.08 11.71
C SER A 5 -7.59 -0.60 13.04
N LEU A 6 -6.42 -1.25 13.10
CA LEU A 6 -5.97 -1.90 14.34
C LEU A 6 -5.58 -0.86 15.39
N LEU A 7 -5.29 0.37 14.96
CA LEU A 7 -5.04 1.48 15.86
C LEU A 7 -6.26 1.81 16.75
N SER A 8 -5.97 2.03 18.03
CA SER A 8 -6.85 2.67 18.99
C SER A 8 -6.78 4.20 18.89
N GLN A 9 -7.79 4.88 19.46
CA GLN A 9 -7.80 6.35 19.53
C GLN A 9 -6.59 6.92 20.26
N THR A 10 -6.10 6.22 21.30
CA THR A 10 -4.91 6.63 22.05
C THR A 10 -3.64 6.52 21.21
N GLU A 11 -3.52 5.50 20.36
CA GLU A 11 -2.39 5.36 19.44
C GLU A 11 -2.38 6.45 18.39
N VAL A 12 -3.53 6.73 17.75
CA VAL A 12 -3.62 7.84 16.78
C VAL A 12 -3.35 9.19 17.47
N ALA A 13 -3.82 9.40 18.70
CA ALA A 13 -3.52 10.63 19.45
C ALA A 13 -2.04 10.82 19.75
N LYS A 14 -1.30 9.73 20.01
CA LYS A 14 0.16 9.78 20.21
C LYS A 14 0.90 10.10 18.91
N LEU A 15 0.46 9.54 17.79
CA LEU A 15 1.03 9.78 16.46
C LEU A 15 0.73 11.21 15.96
N CYS A 16 -0.48 11.71 16.24
CA CYS A 16 -1.01 12.97 15.74
C CYS A 16 -1.45 13.90 16.87
N PRO A 17 -0.52 14.37 17.73
CA PRO A 17 -0.85 15.10 18.96
C PRO A 17 -1.47 16.48 18.72
N THR A 18 -1.30 17.03 17.52
CA THR A 18 -1.80 18.36 17.14
C THR A 18 -3.17 18.32 16.45
N GLU A 19 -3.65 17.12 16.07
CA GLU A 19 -4.95 17.00 15.41
C GLU A 19 -6.11 17.05 16.40
N ARG A 20 -7.24 17.60 15.93
CA ARG A 20 -8.47 17.69 16.73
C ARG A 20 -9.02 16.30 16.98
N ALA A 21 -9.59 16.06 18.17
CA ALA A 21 -10.19 14.77 18.54
C ALA A 21 -11.20 14.24 17.49
N PHE A 22 -11.93 15.13 16.82
CA PHE A 22 -12.81 14.79 15.70
C PHE A 22 -12.07 14.02 14.58
N CYS A 23 -10.85 14.42 14.21
CA CYS A 23 -10.06 13.79 13.15
C CYS A 23 -9.74 12.34 13.50
N LEU A 24 -9.30 12.09 14.74
CA LEU A 24 -9.00 10.75 15.24
C LEU A 24 -10.24 9.85 15.18
N ILE A 25 -11.39 10.36 15.64
CA ILE A 25 -12.66 9.62 15.61
C ILE A 25 -13.08 9.30 14.18
N LYS A 26 -12.99 10.27 13.26
CA LYS A 26 -13.41 10.06 11.86
C LYS A 26 -12.47 9.11 11.11
N ALA A 27 -11.17 9.19 11.36
CA ALA A 27 -10.20 8.28 10.80
C ALA A 27 -10.49 6.84 11.21
N LEU A 28 -10.70 6.59 12.52
CA LEU A 28 -11.03 5.26 13.04
C LEU A 28 -12.40 4.75 12.56
N GLN A 29 -13.35 5.65 12.27
CA GLN A 29 -14.62 5.30 11.63
C GLN A 29 -14.48 4.92 10.15
N GLY A 30 -13.25 4.85 9.60
CA GLY A 30 -12.98 4.50 8.22
C GLY A 30 -13.35 5.60 7.21
N GLN A 31 -13.53 6.85 7.66
CA GLN A 31 -13.99 7.94 6.79
C GLN A 31 -12.86 8.58 5.98
N CYS A 32 -11.62 8.16 6.19
CA CYS A 32 -10.47 8.56 5.39
C CYS A 32 -10.32 7.73 4.10
N TYR A 33 -11.04 6.61 3.94
CA TYR A 33 -10.89 5.72 2.79
C TYR A 33 -11.84 6.07 1.65
N GLY A 34 -11.43 5.70 0.43
CA GLY A 34 -12.21 5.89 -0.78
C GLY A 34 -12.03 7.28 -1.39
N ASN A 35 -12.90 7.63 -2.33
CA ASN A 35 -12.82 8.86 -3.14
C ASN A 35 -14.03 9.80 -2.97
N SER A 36 -14.88 9.55 -1.95
CA SER A 36 -16.03 10.42 -1.67
C SER A 36 -15.59 11.84 -1.30
N VAL A 37 -16.42 12.85 -1.56
CA VAL A 37 -16.16 14.25 -1.19
C VAL A 37 -15.82 14.39 0.30
N LYS A 38 -16.51 13.61 1.14
CA LYS A 38 -16.27 13.56 2.58
C LYS A 38 -14.87 13.01 2.91
N ALA A 39 -14.47 11.90 2.28
CA ALA A 39 -13.16 11.31 2.49
C ALA A 39 -12.04 12.25 2.02
N GLU A 40 -12.19 12.85 0.83
CA GLU A 40 -11.21 13.80 0.29
C GLU A 40 -11.06 15.05 1.17
N THR A 41 -12.16 15.56 1.71
CA THR A 41 -12.12 16.70 2.64
C THR A 41 -11.44 16.32 3.96
N LEU A 42 -11.71 15.13 4.48
CA LEU A 42 -11.06 14.62 5.69
C LEU A 42 -9.56 14.41 5.49
N LYS A 43 -9.12 13.80 4.38
CA LYS A 43 -7.69 13.64 4.07
C LYS A 43 -6.95 14.98 4.07
N ARG A 44 -7.59 16.06 3.59
CA ARG A 44 -6.99 17.41 3.60
C ARG A 44 -7.02 18.08 4.98
N THR A 45 -8.10 17.91 5.73
CA THR A 45 -8.32 18.60 7.02
C THR A 45 -7.67 17.88 8.20
N CYS A 46 -7.56 16.56 8.09
CA CYS A 46 -7.12 15.61 9.10
C CYS A 46 -6.01 14.72 8.51
N SER A 47 -5.00 15.35 7.89
CA SER A 47 -3.95 14.66 7.13
C SER A 47 -3.24 13.60 7.98
N CYS A 48 -2.77 13.95 9.18
CA CYS A 48 -2.02 13.04 10.02
C CYS A 48 -2.87 11.83 10.43
N ALA A 49 -4.10 12.01 10.93
CA ALA A 49 -4.91 10.86 11.34
C ALA A 49 -5.30 9.99 10.14
N CYS A 50 -5.59 10.59 8.98
CA CYS A 50 -5.85 9.84 7.76
C CYS A 50 -4.61 9.09 7.26
N ASP A 51 -3.43 9.69 7.30
CA ASP A 51 -2.18 9.06 6.92
C ASP A 51 -1.84 7.91 7.87
N ALA A 52 -2.07 8.08 9.17
CA ALA A 52 -1.87 7.04 10.18
C ALA A 52 -2.73 5.79 9.93
N VAL A 53 -4.03 5.96 9.63
CA VAL A 53 -4.90 4.79 9.35
C VAL A 53 -4.66 4.18 7.97
N HIS A 54 -4.17 4.95 6.98
CA HIS A 54 -3.71 4.37 5.71
C HIS A 54 -2.43 3.55 5.91
N PHE A 55 -1.47 4.10 6.66
CA PHE A 55 -0.22 3.43 7.01
C PHE A 55 -0.47 2.13 7.78
N ASP A 56 -1.30 2.18 8.84
CA ASP A 56 -1.66 0.98 9.61
C ASP A 56 -2.28 -0.12 8.74
N ARG A 57 -3.15 0.24 7.80
CA ARG A 57 -3.82 -0.72 6.92
C ARG A 57 -2.84 -1.52 6.09
N ILE A 58 -1.96 -0.85 5.37
CA ILE A 58 -1.01 -1.50 4.46
C ILE A 58 0.09 -2.23 5.26
N GLN A 59 0.56 -1.65 6.36
CA GLN A 59 1.50 -2.31 7.28
C GLN A 59 0.92 -3.60 7.85
N SER A 60 -0.34 -3.59 8.28
CA SER A 60 -1.00 -4.78 8.81
C SER A 60 -1.08 -5.90 7.78
N CYS A 61 -1.39 -5.56 6.53
CA CYS A 61 -1.36 -6.54 5.43
C CYS A 61 0.06 -7.10 5.25
N CYS A 62 1.08 -6.25 5.09
CA CYS A 62 2.45 -6.72 4.87
C CYS A 62 3.00 -7.55 6.03
N ARG A 63 2.66 -7.20 7.28
CA ARG A 63 3.05 -8.01 8.46
C ARG A 63 2.36 -9.37 8.50
N THR A 64 1.13 -9.45 8.01
CA THR A 64 0.33 -10.68 8.07
C THR A 64 0.65 -11.62 6.92
N VAL A 65 0.76 -11.07 5.71
CA VAL A 65 0.93 -11.81 4.46
C VAL A 65 2.41 -12.00 4.11
N GLY A 66 3.27 -11.09 4.57
CA GLY A 66 4.69 -11.15 4.31
C GLY A 66 5.37 -12.34 5.01
N ARG A 67 6.41 -12.87 4.37
CA ARG A 67 7.31 -13.86 4.97
C ARG A 67 8.33 -13.16 5.87
N GLN A 68 9.23 -13.94 6.49
CA GLN A 68 10.26 -13.41 7.41
C GLN A 68 11.08 -12.25 6.81
N GLU A 69 11.38 -12.27 5.51
CA GLU A 69 12.09 -11.20 4.81
C GLU A 69 11.34 -9.86 4.79
N MET A 70 10.01 -9.88 4.85
CA MET A 70 9.20 -8.66 4.83
C MET A 70 9.49 -7.78 6.04
N GLU A 71 9.89 -8.33 7.19
CA GLU A 71 10.18 -7.53 8.39
C GLU A 71 11.22 -6.44 8.11
N PHE A 72 12.27 -6.76 7.34
CA PHE A 72 13.28 -5.79 6.91
C PHE A 72 12.74 -4.76 5.92
N CYS A 73 11.74 -5.15 5.12
CA CYS A 73 11.17 -4.36 4.03
C CYS A 73 9.91 -3.57 4.43
N LEU A 74 9.41 -3.76 5.65
CA LEU A 74 8.27 -3.02 6.19
C LEU A 74 8.38 -1.51 6.03
N PRO A 75 9.56 -0.84 6.15
CA PRO A 75 9.65 0.58 5.85
C PRO A 75 9.10 0.92 4.47
N LEU A 76 9.38 0.12 3.44
CA LEU A 76 8.88 0.37 2.08
C LEU A 76 7.41 -0.03 1.87
N CYS A 77 6.80 -0.76 2.80
CA CYS A 77 5.40 -1.16 2.72
C CYS A 77 4.42 -0.07 3.18
N ARG A 78 4.32 0.98 2.38
CA ARG A 78 3.44 2.12 2.61
C ARG A 78 3.03 2.80 1.30
N TYR A 79 1.95 3.57 1.32
CA TYR A 79 1.42 4.23 0.13
C TYR A 79 2.23 5.45 -0.33
N ASN A 80 3.06 6.03 0.56
CA ASN A 80 3.91 7.18 0.29
C ASN A 80 5.39 6.80 0.06
N THR A 81 5.68 5.54 -0.26
CA THR A 81 7.02 5.12 -0.68
C THR A 81 7.39 5.83 -1.98
N THR A 82 8.55 6.47 -2.01
CA THR A 82 8.99 7.27 -3.16
C THR A 82 9.88 6.48 -4.11
N LEU A 83 10.01 6.98 -5.34
CA LEU A 83 10.95 6.44 -6.33
C LEU A 83 12.40 6.46 -5.80
N ASP A 84 12.80 7.51 -5.08
CA ASP A 84 14.14 7.63 -4.51
C ASP A 84 14.42 6.52 -3.49
N GLU A 85 13.43 6.20 -2.65
CA GLU A 85 13.56 5.13 -1.66
C GLU A 85 13.69 3.75 -2.31
N LEU A 86 12.94 3.52 -3.40
CA LEU A 86 13.01 2.30 -4.20
C LEU A 86 14.33 2.16 -4.96
N ASN A 87 14.99 3.28 -5.29
CA ASN A 87 16.30 3.30 -5.94
C ASN A 87 17.47 3.23 -4.95
N THR A 88 17.21 3.15 -3.63
CA THR A 88 18.27 2.96 -2.63
C THR A 88 18.67 1.49 -2.50
N GLY A 89 19.77 1.23 -1.78
CA GLY A 89 20.17 -0.13 -1.39
C GLY A 89 19.09 -0.91 -0.63
N LEU A 90 18.17 -0.24 0.06
CA LEU A 90 17.03 -0.90 0.71
C LEU A 90 16.01 -1.40 -0.33
N GLY A 91 15.69 -0.58 -1.33
CA GLY A 91 14.79 -0.96 -2.42
C GLY A 91 15.26 -2.21 -3.15
N TYR A 92 16.54 -2.26 -3.54
CA TYR A 92 17.12 -3.44 -4.20
C TYR A 92 17.05 -4.71 -3.34
N LYS A 93 17.29 -4.61 -2.03
CA LYS A 93 17.20 -5.75 -1.10
C LYS A 93 15.77 -6.24 -0.89
N CYS A 94 14.77 -5.40 -1.17
CA CYS A 94 13.37 -5.67 -0.93
C CYS A 94 12.57 -6.02 -2.19
N VAL A 95 13.26 -6.26 -3.30
CA VAL A 95 12.65 -6.63 -4.58
C VAL A 95 11.79 -7.89 -4.50
N SER A 96 12.26 -8.91 -3.77
CA SER A 96 11.50 -10.15 -3.55
C SER A 96 10.15 -9.89 -2.86
N GLN A 97 10.04 -8.77 -2.13
CA GLN A 97 8.86 -8.38 -1.37
C GLN A 97 7.89 -7.50 -2.18
N LEU A 98 8.22 -7.13 -3.42
CA LEU A 98 7.40 -6.28 -4.28
C LEU A 98 6.04 -6.90 -4.60
N THR A 99 6.01 -8.23 -4.76
CA THR A 99 4.77 -9.01 -4.92
C THR A 99 3.79 -8.77 -3.75
N ILE A 100 4.30 -8.82 -2.51
CA ILE A 100 3.48 -8.60 -1.31
C ILE A 100 3.10 -7.12 -1.18
N TRP A 101 4.03 -6.21 -1.47
CA TRP A 101 3.74 -4.77 -1.50
C TRP A 101 2.57 -4.46 -2.44
N ALA A 102 2.62 -4.95 -3.69
CA ALA A 102 1.62 -4.68 -4.70
C ALA A 102 0.25 -5.25 -4.31
N TYR A 103 0.23 -6.49 -3.81
CA TYR A 103 -0.99 -7.12 -3.32
C TYR A 103 -1.63 -6.34 -2.16
N CYS A 104 -0.83 -5.95 -1.18
CA CYS A 104 -1.31 -5.22 -0.01
C CYS A 104 -1.73 -3.78 -0.32
N ALA A 105 -1.01 -3.09 -1.21
CA ALA A 105 -1.38 -1.76 -1.66
C ALA A 105 -2.69 -1.78 -2.47
N ALA A 106 -2.87 -2.79 -3.33
CA ALA A 106 -4.09 -2.91 -4.13
C ALA A 106 -5.33 -3.29 -3.31
N ASP A 107 -5.16 -3.83 -2.10
CA ASP A 107 -6.25 -4.30 -1.23
C ASP A 107 -7.23 -5.19 -2.02
N VAL A 108 -6.66 -6.12 -2.79
CA VAL A 108 -7.35 -7.09 -3.67
C VAL A 108 -8.33 -6.42 -4.65
N THR A 109 -8.01 -5.19 -5.07
CA THR A 109 -8.84 -4.41 -5.98
C THR A 109 -8.13 -4.20 -7.29
N ASP A 110 -8.82 -4.48 -8.38
CA ASP A 110 -8.30 -4.19 -9.70
C ASP A 110 -8.41 -2.68 -9.99
N ASN A 111 -7.27 -1.97 -9.99
CA ASN A 111 -7.21 -0.54 -10.26
C ASN A 111 -6.78 -0.22 -11.70
N THR A 112 -6.75 -1.22 -12.59
CA THR A 112 -6.27 -1.10 -13.98
C THR A 112 -6.96 0.04 -14.72
N ALA A 113 -8.29 0.15 -14.64
CA ALA A 113 -9.04 1.22 -15.29
C ALA A 113 -8.60 2.63 -14.84
N CYS A 114 -8.26 2.81 -13.55
CA CYS A 114 -7.76 4.09 -13.05
C CYS A 114 -6.37 4.42 -13.58
N CYS A 115 -5.53 3.39 -13.73
CA CYS A 115 -4.15 3.50 -14.22
C CYS A 115 -4.08 3.76 -15.72
N GLU A 116 -4.87 3.05 -16.52
CA GLU A 116 -4.96 3.25 -17.97
C GLU A 116 -5.41 4.68 -18.30
N GLN A 117 -6.43 5.19 -17.59
CA GLN A 117 -6.88 6.58 -17.72
C GLN A 117 -5.80 7.61 -17.37
N ARG A 118 -4.75 7.21 -16.64
CA ARG A 118 -3.61 8.05 -16.23
C ARG A 118 -2.36 7.81 -17.08
N GLY A 119 -2.45 7.01 -18.14
CA GLY A 119 -1.35 6.76 -19.07
C GLY A 119 -0.25 5.86 -18.52
N ILE A 120 -0.57 4.98 -17.57
CA ILE A 120 0.36 3.92 -17.16
C ILE A 120 0.50 2.93 -18.30
N ALA A 121 1.75 2.57 -18.61
CA ALA A 121 2.06 1.66 -19.71
C ALA A 121 1.48 0.25 -19.46
N PRO A 122 1.01 -0.48 -20.48
CA PRO A 122 0.38 -1.80 -20.33
C PRO A 122 1.21 -2.82 -19.53
N GLU A 123 2.52 -2.82 -19.73
CA GLU A 123 3.47 -3.68 -19.04
C GLU A 123 3.54 -3.44 -17.52
N CYS A 124 3.07 -2.29 -17.05
CA CYS A 124 3.06 -1.91 -15.63
C CYS A 124 1.69 -2.09 -14.95
N LEU A 125 0.65 -2.54 -15.67
CA LEU A 125 -0.70 -2.68 -15.12
C LEU A 125 -0.82 -3.80 -14.08
N SER A 126 0.14 -4.74 -14.04
CA SER A 126 0.27 -5.73 -12.97
C SER A 126 0.36 -5.10 -11.58
N PHE A 127 1.03 -3.95 -11.46
CA PHE A 127 1.09 -3.17 -10.21
C PHE A 127 -0.28 -2.60 -9.83
N CYS A 128 -1.01 -2.07 -10.80
CA CYS A 128 -2.37 -1.53 -10.60
C CYS A 128 -3.36 -2.60 -10.13
N LYS A 129 -3.17 -3.84 -10.58
CA LYS A 129 -3.96 -4.98 -10.15
C LYS A 129 -3.51 -5.53 -8.79
N GLY A 130 -2.27 -5.29 -8.38
CA GLY A 130 -1.66 -5.92 -7.22
C GLY A 130 -1.19 -7.36 -7.46
N ASP A 131 -0.97 -7.75 -8.71
CA ASP A 131 -0.51 -9.09 -9.12
C ASP A 131 0.78 -8.94 -9.92
N VAL A 132 1.87 -8.62 -9.22
CA VAL A 132 3.21 -8.45 -9.78
C VAL A 132 4.00 -9.73 -9.53
N PRO A 133 4.19 -10.62 -10.51
CA PRO A 133 4.99 -11.83 -10.30
C PRO A 133 6.48 -11.45 -10.30
N THR A 134 7.10 -11.43 -9.11
CA THR A 134 8.56 -11.35 -8.96
C THR A 134 9.11 -12.73 -8.60
N CYS A 135 9.44 -13.54 -9.60
CA CYS A 135 9.86 -14.93 -9.40
C CYS A 135 11.39 -15.09 -9.35
N ASP A 136 12.11 -14.17 -9.96
CA ASP A 136 13.56 -14.24 -10.18
C ASP A 136 14.17 -12.82 -10.24
N LEU A 137 15.49 -12.76 -10.33
CA LEU A 137 16.22 -11.50 -10.48
C LEU A 137 15.95 -10.79 -11.82
N GLN A 138 15.60 -11.52 -12.88
CA GLN A 138 15.22 -10.95 -14.19
C GLN A 138 13.96 -10.07 -14.09
N SER A 139 13.03 -10.46 -13.21
CA SER A 139 11.80 -9.72 -12.92
C SER A 139 12.09 -8.29 -12.45
N LEU A 140 13.22 -8.06 -11.74
CA LEU A 140 13.63 -6.73 -11.30
C LEU A 140 13.83 -5.77 -12.48
N PHE A 141 14.60 -6.17 -13.47
CA PHE A 141 14.89 -5.33 -14.64
C PHE A 141 13.64 -5.06 -15.46
N THR A 142 12.72 -6.03 -15.48
CA THR A 142 11.42 -5.90 -16.16
C THR A 142 10.55 -4.82 -15.50
N TYR A 143 10.54 -4.75 -14.17
CA TYR A 143 9.67 -3.82 -13.44
C TYR A 143 10.32 -2.49 -13.06
N GLN A 144 11.64 -2.36 -13.15
CA GLN A 144 12.34 -1.11 -12.85
C GLN A 144 11.74 0.11 -13.58
N PRO A 145 11.40 0.05 -14.89
CA PRO A 145 10.75 1.17 -15.58
C PRO A 145 9.38 1.55 -15.00
N CYS A 146 8.69 0.62 -14.34
CA CYS A 146 7.37 0.85 -13.76
C CYS A 146 7.42 1.65 -12.45
N LEU A 147 8.57 1.69 -11.77
CA LEU A 147 8.73 2.43 -10.51
C LEU A 147 8.46 3.93 -10.67
N ARG A 148 8.66 4.49 -11.88
CA ARG A 148 8.31 5.89 -12.19
C ARG A 148 6.82 6.19 -12.01
N TYR A 149 5.96 5.18 -12.06
CA TYR A 149 4.52 5.30 -11.91
C TYR A 149 4.05 5.11 -10.46
N ILE A 150 4.95 4.86 -9.50
CA ILE A 150 4.59 4.44 -8.14
C ILE A 150 3.58 5.36 -7.48
N GLU A 151 3.77 6.69 -7.56
CA GLU A 151 2.85 7.68 -6.97
C GLU A 151 1.48 7.66 -7.65
N THR A 152 1.44 7.44 -8.96
CA THR A 152 0.19 7.36 -9.73
C THR A 152 -0.56 6.07 -9.42
N ILE A 153 0.16 4.96 -9.27
CA ILE A 153 -0.36 3.66 -8.88
C ILE A 153 -0.95 3.71 -7.47
N THR A 154 -0.19 4.21 -6.49
CA THR A 154 -0.65 4.32 -5.10
C THR A 154 -1.84 5.25 -4.97
N HIS A 155 -1.89 6.36 -5.72
CA HIS A 155 -3.07 7.22 -5.79
C HIS A 155 -4.32 6.47 -6.28
N CYS A 156 -4.19 5.63 -7.30
CA CYS A 156 -5.29 4.80 -7.78
C CYS A 156 -5.75 3.80 -6.73
N HIS A 157 -4.81 3.11 -6.07
CA HIS A 157 -5.12 2.20 -4.97
C HIS A 157 -5.88 2.88 -3.83
N MET A 158 -5.36 4.01 -3.33
CA MET A 158 -5.95 4.74 -2.20
C MET A 158 -7.38 5.22 -2.49
N LYS A 159 -7.70 5.53 -3.76
CA LYS A 159 -9.05 5.95 -4.17
C LYS A 159 -10.10 4.85 -4.05
N ASN A 160 -9.71 3.59 -4.19
CA ASN A 160 -10.62 2.44 -4.19
C ASN A 160 -10.62 1.65 -2.87
N LEU A 161 -9.87 2.10 -1.87
CA LEU A 161 -9.93 1.54 -0.53
C LEU A 161 -11.34 1.69 0.07
N SER A 162 -11.83 0.65 0.74
CA SER A 162 -13.01 0.73 1.62
C SER A 162 -12.60 0.80 3.08
N SER A 163 -13.54 1.11 3.98
CA SER A 163 -13.30 1.04 5.43
C SER A 163 -12.87 -0.34 5.90
N VAL A 164 -13.41 -1.40 5.28
CA VAL A 164 -13.05 -2.80 5.58
C VAL A 164 -11.88 -3.25 4.70
N PRO A 165 -10.79 -3.81 5.24
CA PRO A 165 -9.71 -4.46 4.48
C PRO A 165 -10.18 -5.72 3.73
N ARG A 166 -9.63 -5.97 2.54
CA ARG A 166 -10.05 -7.09 1.67
C ARG A 166 -8.98 -8.16 1.46
N TRP A 167 -7.77 -7.96 1.97
CA TRP A 167 -6.69 -8.94 1.83
C TRP A 167 -6.99 -10.24 2.59
N ASN A 168 -6.58 -11.36 1.97
CA ASN A 168 -6.57 -12.69 2.55
C ASN A 168 -5.26 -12.91 3.36
N PRO A 169 -5.33 -13.24 4.67
CA PRO A 169 -4.16 -13.55 5.50
C PRO A 169 -3.33 -14.74 5.00
N GLU A 170 -3.96 -15.70 4.33
CA GLU A 170 -3.32 -16.92 3.82
C GLU A 170 -2.86 -16.77 2.36
N TRP A 171 -2.85 -15.54 1.84
CA TRP A 171 -2.45 -15.32 0.46
C TRP A 171 -0.97 -15.62 0.24
N THR A 172 -0.68 -16.23 -0.90
CA THR A 172 0.69 -16.45 -1.39
C THR A 172 0.83 -15.89 -2.79
N GLY A 173 2.03 -15.41 -3.11
CA GLY A 173 2.38 -15.01 -4.47
C GLY A 173 2.26 -16.19 -5.46
N ARG A 174 2.15 -15.85 -6.75
CA ARG A 174 2.05 -16.83 -7.85
C ARG A 174 3.24 -17.77 -7.93
N CYS A 175 4.40 -17.29 -7.53
CA CYS A 175 5.67 -18.01 -7.51
C CYS A 175 6.37 -17.74 -6.18
N GLU A 176 7.20 -18.69 -5.77
CA GLU A 176 8.18 -18.43 -4.73
C GLU A 176 9.39 -17.76 -5.38
N TRP A 177 9.98 -16.79 -4.69
CA TRP A 177 11.22 -16.17 -5.13
C TRP A 177 12.30 -17.25 -5.20
N ASP A 178 12.74 -17.58 -6.41
CA ASP A 178 13.92 -18.41 -6.61
C ASP A 178 15.13 -17.49 -6.54
N GLY A 179 15.77 -17.42 -5.36
CA GLY A 179 16.99 -16.66 -5.15
C GLY A 179 18.21 -17.28 -5.83
N SER A 180 18.02 -18.34 -6.62
CA SER A 180 19.05 -18.99 -7.43
C SER A 180 19.27 -18.19 -8.71
N ASP A 181 20.37 -17.44 -8.77
CA ASP A 181 21.15 -17.33 -10.00
C ASP A 181 22.25 -18.42 -9.98
#